data_AF-A0A6C0JCJ1-F1
#
_entry.id   AF-A0A6C0JCJ1-F1
#
_cell.length_a   1.000
_cell.length_b   1.000
_cell.length_c   1.000
_cell.angle_alpha   90.00
_cell.angle_beta   90.00
_cell.angle_gamma   90.00
#
_symmetry.space_group_name_H-M   'P 1'
#
loop_
_entity.id
_entity.type
_entity.pdbx_description
1 polymer ?
#
loop_
_entity_poly.entity_id
_entity_poly.type
_entity_poly.pdbx_seq_one_letter_code
_entity_poly.pdbx_strand_id
1 'polypeptide(L)'
;MRLKRELYKKEQEEICDKIIEILDLPETNTITLYELDNDKEKQEKIIELIQDIRKYFSFNSIKAVGEPHRIKRPWLSIIKQITKLKYTITTKDHRIKIGDKVVRSILYRIIPLSCKL
;
A
#
# COMPACT_ATOMS: atom_id res chain seq x y z
N MET A 1 -21.67 1.58 -20.66
CA MET A 1 -20.28 1.06 -20.57
C MET A 1 -20.12 0.42 -19.19
N ARG A 2 -19.66 -0.84 -19.09
CA ARG A 2 -19.46 -1.49 -17.78
C ARG A 2 -18.28 -0.86 -17.04
N LEU A 3 -18.32 -0.80 -15.72
CA LEU A 3 -17.25 -0.21 -14.92
C LEU A 3 -16.04 -1.17 -14.85
N LYS A 4 -14.81 -0.63 -14.84
CA LYS A 4 -13.59 -1.47 -14.70
C LYS A 4 -13.63 -2.37 -13.47
N ARG A 5 -14.21 -1.90 -12.36
CA ARG A 5 -14.40 -2.68 -11.12
C ARG A 5 -15.27 -3.93 -11.30
N GLU A 6 -16.16 -3.94 -12.29
CA GLU A 6 -17.02 -5.08 -12.61
C GLU A 6 -16.32 -6.04 -13.58
N LEU A 7 -15.56 -5.48 -14.53
CA LEU A 7 -14.87 -6.25 -15.56
C LEU A 7 -13.59 -6.93 -15.07
N TYR A 8 -12.86 -6.29 -14.17
CA TYR A 8 -11.52 -6.70 -13.73
C TYR A 8 -11.44 -6.95 -12.23
N LYS A 9 -12.55 -7.37 -11.61
CA LYS A 9 -12.62 -7.55 -10.15
C LYS A 9 -11.53 -8.50 -9.66
N LYS A 10 -11.33 -9.62 -10.37
CA LYS A 10 -10.35 -10.64 -10.00
C LYS A 10 -8.92 -10.08 -10.04
N GLU A 11 -8.55 -9.39 -11.12
CA GLU A 11 -7.23 -8.79 -11.29
C GLU A 11 -6.99 -7.68 -10.25
N GLN A 12 -8.02 -6.91 -9.91
CA GLN A 12 -7.93 -5.90 -8.85
C GLN A 12 -7.68 -6.53 -7.47
N GLU A 13 -8.32 -7.66 -7.17
CA GLU A 13 -8.08 -8.45 -5.95
C GLU A 13 -6.68 -9.07 -5.94
N GLU A 14 -6.23 -9.64 -7.06
CA GLU A 14 -4.87 -10.20 -7.19
C GLU A 14 -3.78 -9.12 -7.01
N ILE A 15 -3.98 -7.91 -7.54
CA ILE A 15 -3.03 -6.79 -7.32
C ILE A 15 -3.03 -6.36 -5.84
N CYS A 16 -4.18 -6.37 -5.18
CA CYS A 16 -4.28 -6.11 -3.76
C CYS A 16 -3.45 -7.13 -2.96
N ASP A 17 -3.57 -8.42 -3.30
CA ASP A 17 -2.84 -9.51 -2.63
C ASP A 17 -1.33 -9.42 -2.88
N LYS A 18 -0.91 -9.14 -4.11
CA LYS A 18 0.51 -8.88 -4.44
C LYS A 18 1.11 -7.74 -3.60
N ILE A 19 0.35 -6.67 -3.35
CA ILE A 19 0.84 -5.58 -2.49
C ILE A 19 1.08 -6.09 -1.07
N ILE A 20 0.18 -6.91 -0.52
CA ILE A 20 0.33 -7.46 0.84
C ILE A 20 1.50 -8.45 0.90
N GLU A 21 1.67 -9.28 -0.12
CA GLU A 21 2.83 -10.18 -0.26
C GLU A 21 4.15 -9.40 -0.30
N ILE A 22 4.22 -8.30 -1.06
CA ILE A 22 5.41 -7.42 -1.10
C ILE A 22 5.69 -6.79 0.27
N LEU A 23 4.63 -6.40 1.00
CA LEU A 23 4.79 -5.82 2.33
C LEU A 23 5.35 -6.82 3.34
N ASP A 24 5.18 -8.12 3.10
CA ASP A 24 5.67 -9.23 3.92
C ASP A 24 5.42 -8.95 5.41
N LEU A 25 4.15 -8.73 5.73
CA LEU A 25 3.76 -8.25 7.05
C LEU A 25 3.98 -9.34 8.12
N PRO A 26 4.52 -8.99 9.29
CA PRO A 26 4.62 -9.92 10.42
C PRO A 26 3.22 -10.33 10.90
N GLU A 27 3.12 -11.32 11.80
CA GLU A 27 1.85 -11.80 12.36
C GLU A 27 0.97 -10.69 12.95
N THR A 28 1.58 -9.61 13.43
CA THR A 28 0.89 -8.43 13.96
C THR A 28 0.16 -7.61 12.89
N ASN A 29 0.40 -7.90 11.61
CA ASN A 29 -0.06 -7.18 10.43
C ASN A 29 0.27 -5.69 10.47
N THR A 30 1.48 -5.36 10.94
CA THR A 30 1.93 -3.99 11.11
C THR A 30 3.22 -3.70 10.38
N ILE A 31 3.37 -2.48 9.90
CA ILE A 31 4.60 -1.97 9.31
C ILE A 31 4.75 -0.48 9.62
N THR A 32 5.96 -0.03 9.91
CA THR A 32 6.23 1.38 10.17
C THR A 32 6.56 2.13 8.89
N LEU A 33 6.25 3.43 8.86
CA LEU A 33 6.65 4.32 7.77
C LEU A 33 8.18 4.34 7.60
N TYR A 34 8.92 4.24 8.71
CA TYR A 34 10.37 4.20 8.70
C TYR A 34 10.90 2.95 7.98
N GLU A 35 10.39 1.76 8.31
CA GLU A 35 10.78 0.53 7.59
C GLU A 35 10.50 0.67 6.10
N LEU A 36 9.31 1.16 5.75
CA LEU A 36 8.96 1.36 4.35
C LEU A 36 9.80 2.43 3.65
N ASP A 37 10.17 3.53 4.31
CA ASP A 37 11.03 4.59 3.73
C ASP A 37 12.47 4.06 3.47
N ASN A 38 12.93 3.06 4.24
CA ASN A 38 14.27 2.49 4.13
C ASN A 38 14.34 1.21 3.27
N ASP A 39 13.22 0.57 2.97
CA ASP A 39 13.18 -0.63 2.12
C ASP A 39 12.95 -0.25 0.64
N LYS A 40 14.06 -0.09 -0.11
CA LYS A 40 14.00 0.30 -1.52
C LYS A 40 13.43 -0.78 -2.42
N GLU A 41 13.68 -2.05 -2.09
CA GLU A 41 13.18 -3.18 -2.87
C GLU A 41 11.65 -3.25 -2.82
N LYS A 42 11.05 -3.11 -1.63
CA LYS A 42 9.59 -3.02 -1.49
C LYS A 42 9.01 -1.80 -2.22
N GLN A 43 9.69 -0.64 -2.14
CA GLN A 43 9.25 0.57 -2.85
C GLN A 43 9.21 0.35 -4.37
N GLU A 44 10.27 -0.23 -4.94
CA GLU A 44 10.39 -0.48 -6.38
C GLU A 44 9.35 -1.48 -6.86
N LYS A 45 9.20 -2.63 -6.19
CA LYS A 45 8.17 -3.63 -6.52
C LYS A 45 6.75 -3.03 -6.54
N ILE A 46 6.43 -2.13 -5.60
CA ILE A 46 5.12 -1.46 -5.57
C ILE A 46 4.97 -0.45 -6.72
N ILE A 47 6.04 0.24 -7.10
CA ILE A 47 6.03 1.19 -8.22
C ILE A 47 5.89 0.45 -9.56
N GLU A 48 6.50 -0.73 -9.72
CA GLU A 48 6.37 -1.55 -10.93
C GLU A 48 4.92 -1.97 -11.20
N LEU A 49 4.12 -2.19 -10.14
CA LEU A 49 2.69 -2.49 -10.26
C LEU A 49 1.87 -1.35 -10.89
N ILE A 50 2.41 -0.14 -11.04
CA ILE A 50 1.71 0.99 -11.69
C ILE A 50 1.21 0.61 -13.09
N GLN A 51 1.96 -0.20 -13.85
CA GLN A 51 1.54 -0.61 -15.19
C GLN A 51 0.25 -1.43 -15.15
N ASP A 52 0.19 -2.44 -14.27
CA ASP A 52 -0.98 -3.27 -14.06
C ASP A 52 -2.15 -2.45 -13.49
N ILE A 53 -1.87 -1.55 -12.54
CA ILE A 53 -2.89 -0.69 -11.95
C ILE A 53 -3.52 0.20 -13.03
N ARG A 54 -2.73 0.79 -13.94
CA ARG A 54 -3.26 1.61 -15.06
C ARG A 54 -4.18 0.80 -15.98
N LYS A 55 -3.87 -0.49 -16.17
CA LYS A 55 -4.67 -1.39 -16.99
C LYS A 55 -6.01 -1.71 -16.34
N TYR A 56 -6.03 -2.10 -15.07
CA TYR A 56 -7.22 -2.68 -14.44
C TYR A 56 -8.01 -1.72 -13.55
N PHE A 57 -7.43 -0.60 -13.11
CA PHE A 57 -8.10 0.40 -12.28
C PHE A 57 -8.46 1.67 -13.07
N SER A 58 -9.46 2.39 -12.55
CA SER A 58 -9.60 3.82 -12.83
C SER A 58 -8.70 4.56 -11.85
N PHE A 59 -7.71 5.31 -12.36
CA PHE A 59 -6.67 5.93 -11.54
C PHE A 59 -6.68 7.46 -11.60
N ASN A 60 -7.74 8.08 -12.14
CA ASN A 60 -7.87 9.54 -12.19
C ASN A 60 -7.79 10.17 -10.79
N SER A 61 -8.24 9.46 -9.75
CA SER A 61 -8.15 9.87 -8.35
C SER A 61 -6.86 9.42 -7.64
N ILE A 62 -6.05 8.57 -8.27
CA ILE A 62 -4.80 8.02 -7.71
C ILE A 62 -3.61 8.70 -8.39
N LYS A 63 -3.32 9.94 -7.98
CA LYS A 63 -2.22 10.76 -8.56
C LYS A 63 -0.87 10.05 -8.57
N ALA A 64 -0.59 9.21 -7.58
CA ALA A 64 0.64 8.41 -7.52
C ALA A 64 0.79 7.39 -8.66
N VAL A 65 -0.31 6.97 -9.28
CA VAL A 65 -0.31 6.08 -10.45
C VAL A 65 -0.16 6.89 -11.74
N GLY A 66 -0.79 8.07 -11.81
CA GLY A 66 -0.69 8.96 -12.98
C GLY A 66 0.68 9.61 -13.11
N GLU A 67 1.17 10.22 -12.02
CA GLU A 67 2.38 11.04 -11.99
C GLU A 67 3.27 10.67 -10.79
N PRO A 68 3.80 9.42 -10.72
CA PRO A 68 4.55 8.93 -9.56
C PRO A 68 5.73 9.83 -9.17
N HIS A 69 6.42 10.41 -10.14
CA HIS A 69 7.59 11.28 -9.92
C HIS A 69 7.27 12.61 -9.21
N ARG A 70 6.01 13.05 -9.22
CA ARG A 70 5.58 14.27 -8.52
C ARG A 70 5.17 14.02 -7.07
N ILE A 71 5.04 12.75 -6.67
CA ILE A 71 4.59 12.36 -5.34
C ILE A 71 5.79 11.90 -4.53
N LYS A 72 5.97 12.45 -3.32
CA LYS A 72 7.12 12.10 -2.45
C LYS A 72 7.19 10.61 -2.10
N ARG A 73 6.04 9.97 -1.91
CA ARG A 73 5.91 8.55 -1.53
C ARG A 73 4.81 7.90 -2.38
N PRO A 74 5.08 7.64 -3.67
CA PRO A 74 4.05 7.11 -4.57
C PRO A 74 3.61 5.71 -4.11
N TRP A 75 4.55 4.87 -3.70
CA TRP A 75 4.32 3.54 -3.13
C TRP A 75 3.34 3.58 -1.94
N LEU A 76 3.46 4.56 -1.02
CA LEU A 76 2.58 4.66 0.15
C LEU A 76 1.14 4.98 -0.25
N SER A 77 1.00 5.88 -1.22
CA SER A 77 -0.31 6.22 -1.78
C SER A 77 -0.93 5.03 -2.50
N ILE A 78 -0.13 4.26 -3.24
CA ILE A 78 -0.58 3.04 -3.94
C ILE A 78 -1.07 2.00 -2.92
N ILE A 79 -0.25 1.66 -1.92
CA ILE A 79 -0.64 0.73 -0.84
C ILE A 79 -1.99 1.16 -0.25
N LYS A 80 -2.10 2.43 0.18
CA LYS A 80 -3.32 2.92 0.84
C LYS A 80 -4.55 2.92 -0.05
N GLN A 81 -4.43 3.15 -1.34
CA GLN A 81 -5.60 3.24 -2.22
C GLN A 81 -6.02 1.88 -2.75
N ILE A 82 -5.07 1.03 -3.12
CA ILE A 82 -5.36 -0.27 -3.73
C ILE A 82 -5.81 -1.28 -2.66
N THR A 83 -5.13 -1.33 -1.50
CA THR A 83 -5.45 -2.34 -0.49
C THR A 83 -6.80 -2.12 0.20
N LYS A 84 -7.42 -0.92 0.09
CA LYS A 84 -8.77 -0.64 0.60
C LYS A 84 -9.85 -1.58 0.08
N LEU A 85 -9.62 -2.25 -1.05
CA LEU A 85 -10.55 -3.23 -1.60
C LEU A 85 -10.78 -4.41 -0.65
N LYS A 86 -9.72 -4.85 0.05
CA LYS A 86 -9.74 -6.04 0.90
C LYS A 86 -9.32 -5.77 2.34
N TYR A 87 -8.75 -4.59 2.63
CA TYR A 87 -8.14 -4.28 3.93
C TYR A 87 -8.56 -2.92 4.46
N THR A 88 -8.57 -2.79 5.78
CA THR A 88 -8.61 -1.51 6.50
C THR A 88 -7.22 -1.20 7.03
N ILE A 89 -6.73 0.02 6.80
CA ILE A 89 -5.47 0.49 7.37
C ILE A 89 -5.75 1.45 8.50
N THR A 90 -5.24 1.17 9.69
CA THR A 90 -5.24 2.10 10.83
C THR A 90 -3.82 2.62 11.08
N THR A 91 -3.74 3.81 11.67
CA THR A 91 -2.47 4.49 11.94
C THR A 91 -2.33 4.82 13.40
N LYS A 92 -1.13 4.66 13.95
CA LYS A 92 -0.76 5.12 15.29
C LYS A 92 0.60 5.79 15.25
N ASP A 93 0.79 6.84 16.05
CA ASP A 93 2.14 7.36 16.30
C ASP A 93 3.02 6.29 16.94
N HIS A 94 4.26 6.20 16.48
CA HIS A 94 5.21 5.23 16.96
C HIS A 94 6.61 5.86 17.08
N ARG A 95 7.38 5.38 18.06
CA ARG A 95 8.74 5.85 18.31
C ARG A 95 9.67 4.67 18.16
N ILE A 96 10.60 4.78 17.21
CA ILE A 96 11.58 3.75 16.92
C ILE A 96 12.90 4.20 17.53
N LYS A 97 13.52 3.31 18.31
CA LYS A 97 14.86 3.56 18.85
C LYS A 97 15.89 3.03 17.86
N ILE A 98 16.74 3.91 17.35
CA ILE A 98 17.81 3.58 16.39
C ILE A 98 19.11 4.05 17.02
N GLY A 99 19.88 3.11 17.58
CA GLY A 99 21.00 3.42 18.47
C GLY A 99 20.54 4.28 19.65
N ASP A 100 21.15 5.45 19.82
CA ASP A 100 20.82 6.41 20.88
C ASP A 100 19.73 7.42 20.49
N LYS A 101 19.25 7.40 19.24
CA LYS A 101 18.24 8.34 18.75
C LYS A 101 16.85 7.72 18.76
N VAL A 102 15.87 8.52 19.15
CA VAL A 102 14.45 8.17 19.04
C VAL A 102 13.85 8.90 17.85
N VAL A 103 13.45 8.14 16.83
CA VAL A 103 12.82 8.67 15.62
C VAL A 103 11.31 8.49 15.72
N ARG A 104 10.56 9.56 15.44
CA ARG A 104 9.10 9.48 15.31
C ARG A 104 8.74 8.91 13.94
N SER A 105 7.85 7.94 13.95
CA SER A 105 7.35 7.22 12.78
C SER A 105 5.84 6.99 12.93
N ILE A 106 5.20 6.55 11.85
CA ILE A 106 3.80 6.13 11.86
C ILE A 106 3.79 4.61 11.77
N LEU A 107 3.10 3.95 12.68
CA LEU A 107 2.79 2.53 12.59
C LEU A 107 1.49 2.36 11.83
N TYR A 108 1.55 1.64 10.72
CA TYR A 108 0.38 1.19 9.97
C TYR A 108 0.01 -0.21 10.42
N ARG A 109 -1.27 -0.44 10.70
CA ARG A 109 -1.84 -1.78 10.90
C ARG A 109 -2.83 -2.07 9.80
N ILE A 110 -2.65 -3.18 9.09
CA ILE A 110 -3.41 -3.55 7.90
C ILE A 110 -4.25 -4.78 8.21
N ILE A 111 -5.57 -4.64 8.24
CA ILE A 111 -6.48 -5.69 8.73
C ILE A 111 -7.41 -6.12 7.59
N PRO A 112 -7.55 -7.41 7.27
CA PRO A 112 -8.53 -7.90 6.30
C PRO A 112 -9.95 -7.44 6.66
N LEU A 113 -10.73 -7.04 5.67
CA LEU A 113 -12.13 -6.65 5.86
C LEU A 113 -13.01 -7.82 6.36
N SER A 114 -12.62 -9.05 6.04
CA SER A 114 -13.29 -10.28 6.52
C SER A 114 -13.18 -10.50 8.03
N CYS A 115 -12.30 -9.78 8.74
CA CYS A 115 -12.15 -9.87 10.20
C CYS A 115 -12.98 -8.83 10.98
N LYS A 116 -13.86 -8.06 10.32
CA LYS A 116 -14.84 -7.21 11.01
C LYS A 116 -16.05 -8.06 11.40
N LEU A 117 -15.97 -8.69 12.58
CA LEU A 117 -17.11 -9.22 13.34
C LEU A 117 -17.80 -8.07 14.09
#